data_AF-A0A1Z5L2H5-F1
#
_entry.id   AF-A0A1Z5L2H5-F1
#
_cell.length_a   1.000
_cell.length_b   1.000
_cell.length_c   1.000
_cell.angle_alpha   90.00
_cell.angle_beta   90.00
_cell.angle_gamma   90.00
#
_symmetry.space_group_name_H-M   'P 1'
#
loop_
_entity.id
_entity.type
_entity.pdbx_description
1 polymer ?
#
loop_
_entity_poly.entity_id
_entity_poly.type
_entity_poly.pdbx_seq_one_letter_code
_entity_poly.pdbx_strand_id
1 'polypeptide(L)'
;MPHGAEITRTNAYRIYVLAFLCLLGPFTFFNMQKTKYLQLFTSLMRWIAFSTMIVLCTIALSGGKGQGRPPVTEPAGLPNLFGVCVYAFMCHHSLPSLVTPMRSKRHLFVLVGADYLLILGFYTLLAFTGIFTFPRLYDMYTLNFQPTSDPMGTIVPAIPFLQYFLSLFPVFTLSTSFPIIAITLRNNLKALFLREERPSSATPSASPGVLHKVLERFVFPLLAILPPILIAFATENVEFLVGITGSYAGAFIQYIVPVALVYCARNQVFEALGLGVRNQHASPFRHGAWLVFVLLWAVTCVTFVTVNHFLAKV
;
A
#
# COMPACT_ATOMS: atom_id res chain seq x y z
N MET A 1 24.02 -39.24 -13.18
CA MET A 1 24.00 -38.82 -11.76
C MET A 1 24.25 -37.33 -11.71
N PRO A 2 23.47 -36.49 -11.01
CA PRO A 2 22.19 -36.70 -10.33
C PRO A 2 21.00 -36.19 -11.18
N HIS A 3 19.83 -36.83 -11.03
CA HIS A 3 18.56 -36.29 -11.52
C HIS A 3 18.25 -35.01 -10.73
N GLY A 4 18.44 -33.84 -11.33
CA GLY A 4 17.96 -32.59 -10.75
C GLY A 4 16.45 -32.69 -10.61
N ALA A 5 15.94 -32.65 -9.38
CA ALA A 5 14.51 -32.64 -9.15
C ALA A 5 13.90 -31.47 -9.93
N GLU A 6 12.98 -31.75 -10.85
CA GLU A 6 12.25 -30.70 -11.56
C GLU A 6 11.45 -29.89 -10.53
N ILE A 7 11.97 -28.71 -10.18
CA ILE A 7 11.31 -27.82 -9.22
C ILE A 7 10.10 -27.22 -9.94
N THR A 8 8.90 -27.62 -9.54
CA THR A 8 7.66 -27.00 -10.02
C THR A 8 7.63 -25.51 -9.65
N ARG A 9 6.97 -24.68 -10.46
CA ARG A 9 6.81 -23.22 -10.20
C ARG A 9 6.30 -22.94 -8.78
N THR A 10 5.34 -23.71 -8.30
CA THR A 10 4.79 -23.60 -6.94
C THR A 10 5.83 -23.91 -5.87
N ASN A 11 6.65 -24.96 -6.07
CA ASN A 11 7.72 -25.27 -5.14
C ASN A 11 8.80 -24.18 -5.14
N ALA A 12 9.17 -23.66 -6.30
CA ALA A 12 10.10 -22.53 -6.41
C ALA A 12 9.56 -21.30 -5.67
N TYR A 13 8.29 -20.93 -5.89
CA TYR A 13 7.64 -19.83 -5.19
C TYR A 13 7.71 -20.00 -3.66
N ARG A 14 7.33 -21.17 -3.14
CA ARG A 14 7.38 -21.47 -1.70
C ARG A 14 8.79 -21.38 -1.12
N ILE A 15 9.79 -21.86 -1.86
CA ILE A 15 11.20 -21.75 -1.47
C ILE A 15 11.61 -20.26 -1.39
N TYR A 16 11.23 -19.44 -2.37
CA TYR A 16 11.53 -18.00 -2.35
C TYR A 16 10.80 -17.26 -1.22
N VAL A 17 9.55 -17.61 -0.91
CA VAL A 17 8.83 -17.05 0.24
C VAL A 17 9.55 -17.40 1.55
N LEU A 18 9.99 -18.66 1.70
CA LEU A 18 10.74 -19.07 2.88
C LEU A 18 12.09 -18.36 2.98
N ALA A 19 12.82 -18.23 1.87
CA ALA A 19 14.09 -17.49 1.83
C ALA A 19 13.87 -16.01 2.20
N PHE A 20 12.84 -15.37 1.65
CA PHE A 20 12.45 -14.00 2.01
C PHE A 20 12.17 -13.88 3.51
N LEU A 21 11.43 -14.82 4.08
CA LEU A 21 11.14 -14.86 5.51
C LEU A 21 12.42 -15.01 6.35
N CYS A 22 13.28 -15.96 6.01
CA CYS A 22 14.53 -16.18 6.75
C CYS A 22 15.45 -14.97 6.70
N LEU A 23 15.50 -14.26 5.57
CA LEU A 23 16.34 -13.08 5.40
C LEU A 23 15.75 -11.84 6.08
N LEU A 24 14.44 -11.60 5.93
CA LEU A 24 13.81 -10.33 6.30
C LEU A 24 12.94 -10.37 7.54
N GLY A 25 12.37 -11.55 7.87
CA GLY A 25 11.61 -11.76 9.09
C GLY A 25 12.35 -11.35 10.37
N PRO A 26 13.64 -11.72 10.54
CA PRO A 26 14.40 -11.34 11.73
C PRO A 26 14.43 -9.83 12.00
N PHE A 27 14.39 -8.98 10.97
CA PHE A 27 14.36 -7.52 11.15
C PHE A 27 13.15 -7.05 11.97
N THR A 28 12.04 -7.78 11.95
CA THR A 28 10.85 -7.47 12.77
C THR A 28 11.09 -7.70 14.26
N PHE A 29 12.10 -8.48 14.65
CA PHE A 29 12.50 -8.63 16.06
C PHE A 29 13.46 -7.52 16.50
N PHE A 30 14.08 -6.81 15.56
CA PHE A 30 14.97 -5.70 15.84
C PHE A 30 14.24 -4.35 15.77
N ASN A 31 14.80 -3.32 16.41
CA ASN A 31 14.34 -1.94 16.28
C ASN A 31 15.19 -1.25 15.21
N MET A 32 14.81 -1.37 13.94
CA MET A 32 15.41 -0.53 12.89
C MET A 32 14.94 0.91 13.05
N GLN A 33 15.70 1.72 13.78
CA GLN A 33 15.43 3.15 13.98
C GLN A 33 15.95 4.03 12.83
N LYS A 34 16.86 3.52 11.99
CA LYS A 34 17.48 4.26 10.87
C LYS A 34 16.98 3.79 9.50
N THR A 35 15.67 3.84 9.29
CA THR A 35 15.06 3.47 8.00
C THR A 35 15.14 4.59 6.95
N LYS A 36 15.51 5.81 7.35
CA LYS A 36 15.58 7.00 6.46
C LYS A 36 16.37 6.75 5.18
N TYR A 37 17.60 6.24 5.30
CA TYR A 37 18.46 6.01 4.13
C TYR A 37 17.92 4.91 3.22
N LEU A 38 17.34 3.86 3.81
CA LEU A 38 16.72 2.77 3.09
C LEU A 38 15.46 3.22 2.34
N GLN A 39 14.67 4.11 2.96
CA GLN A 39 13.51 4.76 2.31
C GLN A 39 13.94 5.70 1.19
N LEU A 40 15.00 6.48 1.37
CA LEU A 40 15.53 7.36 0.31
C LEU A 40 16.04 6.56 -0.89
N PHE A 41 16.82 5.51 -0.63
CA PHE A 41 17.30 4.59 -1.65
C PHE A 41 16.13 3.94 -2.40
N THR A 42 15.13 3.44 -1.68
CA THR A 42 13.94 2.83 -2.27
C THR A 42 13.14 3.82 -3.11
N SER A 43 13.02 5.07 -2.65
CA SER A 43 12.36 6.14 -3.40
C SER A 43 13.08 6.44 -4.72
N LEU A 44 14.41 6.58 -4.69
CA LEU A 44 15.22 6.77 -5.89
C LEU A 44 15.03 5.61 -6.89
N MET A 45 15.05 4.37 -6.40
CA MET A 45 14.81 3.19 -7.24
C MET A 45 13.41 3.19 -7.87
N ARG A 46 12.38 3.65 -7.14
CA ARG A 46 11.02 3.80 -7.68
C ARG A 46 10.98 4.83 -8.80
N TRP A 47 11.60 5.99 -8.60
CA TRP A 47 11.67 7.02 -9.63
C TRP A 47 12.34 6.52 -10.90
N ILE A 48 13.49 5.83 -10.77
CA ILE A 48 14.20 5.26 -11.92
C ILE A 48 13.33 4.21 -12.61
N ALA A 49 12.83 3.20 -11.88
CA ALA A 49 12.04 2.11 -12.45
C ALA A 49 10.79 2.61 -13.18
N PHE A 50 10.02 3.49 -12.55
CA PHE A 50 8.81 4.02 -13.16
C PHE A 50 9.11 4.91 -14.37
N SER A 51 10.13 5.76 -14.29
CA SER A 51 10.55 6.60 -15.43
C SER A 51 11.02 5.73 -16.60
N THR A 52 11.80 4.68 -16.33
CA THR A 52 12.24 3.72 -17.35
C THR A 52 11.05 3.05 -18.03
N MET A 53 10.07 2.55 -17.28
CA MET A 53 8.90 1.90 -17.87
C MET A 53 8.10 2.86 -18.76
N ILE A 54 7.89 4.10 -18.31
CA ILE A 54 7.20 5.13 -19.11
C ILE A 54 7.98 5.42 -20.40
N VAL A 55 9.30 5.62 -20.30
CA VAL A 55 10.15 5.93 -21.47
C VAL A 55 10.16 4.77 -22.46
N LEU A 56 10.33 3.52 -22.01
CA LEU A 56 10.35 2.35 -22.89
C LEU A 56 9.02 2.17 -23.63
N CYS A 57 7.89 2.31 -22.93
CA CYS A 57 6.57 2.28 -23.55
C CYS A 57 6.37 3.46 -24.53
N THR A 58 6.80 4.66 -24.17
CA THR A 58 6.67 5.83 -25.04
C THR A 58 7.48 5.67 -26.33
N ILE A 59 8.70 5.10 -26.27
CA ILE A 59 9.51 4.78 -27.45
C ILE A 59 8.81 3.73 -28.32
N ALA A 60 8.22 2.69 -27.71
CA ALA A 60 7.48 1.68 -28.47
C ALA A 60 6.25 2.28 -29.18
N LEU A 61 5.50 3.14 -28.49
CA LEU A 61 4.33 3.82 -29.03
C LEU A 61 4.69 4.81 -30.14
N SER A 62 5.73 5.63 -29.95
CA SER A 62 6.18 6.57 -30.98
C SER A 62 6.73 5.87 -32.22
N GLY A 63 7.30 4.68 -32.06
CA GLY A 63 7.72 3.80 -33.15
C GLY A 63 6.60 3.00 -33.80
N GLY A 64 5.32 3.21 -33.42
CA GLY A 64 4.18 2.49 -33.98
C GLY A 64 4.10 1.00 -33.59
N LYS A 65 4.84 0.58 -32.56
CA LYS A 65 4.88 -0.82 -32.09
C LYS A 65 3.81 -1.14 -31.05
N GLY A 66 2.97 -0.16 -30.67
CA GLY A 66 1.89 -0.37 -29.70
C GLY A 66 0.91 -1.44 -30.17
N GLN A 67 0.75 -2.50 -29.38
CA GLN A 67 -0.17 -3.61 -29.67
C GLN A 67 -1.41 -3.60 -28.78
N GLY A 68 -1.45 -2.71 -27.79
CA GLY A 68 -2.57 -2.58 -26.86
C GLY A 68 -3.80 -2.00 -27.54
N ARG A 69 -4.93 -2.68 -27.40
CA ARG A 69 -6.25 -2.26 -27.92
C ARG A 69 -7.28 -2.35 -26.80
N PRO A 70 -7.23 -1.47 -25.80
CA PRO A 70 -8.19 -1.52 -24.70
C PRO A 70 -9.61 -1.24 -25.20
N PRO A 71 -10.62 -1.98 -24.69
CA PRO A 71 -12.01 -1.61 -24.92
C PRO A 71 -12.29 -0.23 -24.34
N VAL A 72 -13.16 0.55 -24.99
CA VAL A 72 -13.52 1.91 -24.53
C VAL A 72 -14.25 1.84 -23.19
N THR A 73 -15.00 0.78 -22.94
CA THR A 73 -15.74 0.54 -21.69
C THR A 73 -15.66 -0.92 -21.29
N GLU A 74 -15.26 -1.17 -20.05
CA GLU A 74 -15.23 -2.51 -19.45
C GLU A 74 -15.90 -2.44 -18.05
N PRO A 75 -17.24 -2.51 -17.97
CA PRO A 75 -17.95 -2.37 -16.71
C PRO A 75 -17.57 -3.44 -15.67
N ALA A 76 -17.16 -4.63 -16.13
CA ALA A 76 -16.70 -5.72 -15.26
C ALA A 76 -15.43 -5.37 -14.47
N GLY A 77 -14.58 -4.48 -14.99
CA GLY A 77 -13.37 -4.03 -14.30
C GLY A 77 -13.61 -2.94 -13.25
N LEU A 78 -14.78 -2.30 -13.26
CA LEU A 78 -15.06 -1.12 -12.42
C LEU A 78 -14.97 -1.40 -10.91
N PRO A 79 -15.51 -2.51 -10.37
CA PRO A 79 -15.40 -2.80 -8.94
C PRO A 79 -13.95 -3.00 -8.49
N ASN A 80 -13.12 -3.70 -9.28
CA ASN A 80 -11.72 -3.88 -8.95
C ASN A 80 -10.95 -2.55 -9.05
N LEU A 81 -11.26 -1.73 -10.06
CA LEU A 81 -10.70 -0.39 -10.19
C LEU A 81 -10.91 0.45 -8.92
N PHE A 82 -12.11 0.42 -8.32
CA PHE A 82 -12.36 1.12 -7.06
C PHE A 82 -11.43 0.65 -5.93
N GLY A 83 -11.31 -0.67 -5.73
CA GLY A 83 -10.44 -1.23 -4.69
C GLY A 83 -8.98 -0.83 -4.89
N VAL A 84 -8.49 -0.97 -6.13
CA VAL A 84 -7.11 -0.58 -6.50
C VAL A 84 -6.90 0.93 -6.33
N CYS A 85 -7.86 1.78 -6.70
CA CYS A 85 -7.76 3.23 -6.53
C CYS A 85 -7.73 3.64 -5.05
N VAL A 86 -8.60 3.07 -4.20
CA VAL A 86 -8.59 3.33 -2.76
C VAL A 86 -7.24 2.92 -2.18
N TYR A 87 -6.74 1.74 -2.53
CA TYR A 87 -5.43 1.29 -2.08
C TYR A 87 -4.29 2.21 -2.56
N ALA A 88 -4.30 2.61 -3.84
CA ALA A 88 -3.27 3.43 -4.46
C ALA A 88 -3.15 4.84 -3.84
N PHE A 89 -4.28 5.40 -3.36
CA PHE A 89 -4.33 6.71 -2.71
C PHE A 89 -4.34 6.63 -1.18
N MET A 90 -4.12 5.44 -0.59
CA MET A 90 -4.15 5.26 0.85
C MET A 90 -2.85 5.74 1.51
N CYS A 91 -2.87 6.90 2.16
CA CYS A 91 -1.79 7.36 3.06
C CYS A 91 -2.28 7.76 4.47
N HIS A 92 -3.58 7.71 4.70
CA HIS A 92 -4.29 8.24 5.88
C HIS A 92 -3.78 7.70 7.22
N HIS A 93 -3.32 6.45 7.28
CA HIS A 93 -2.76 5.86 8.49
C HIS A 93 -1.39 6.47 8.89
N SER A 94 -0.69 7.09 7.94
CA SER A 94 0.65 7.70 8.14
C SER A 94 0.60 9.23 8.13
N LEU A 95 -0.42 9.84 7.52
CA LEU A 95 -0.58 11.30 7.43
C LEU A 95 -0.45 12.03 8.78
N PRO A 96 -1.09 11.57 9.89
CA PRO A 96 -0.98 12.28 11.17
C PRO A 96 0.46 12.42 11.66
N SER A 97 1.26 11.35 11.58
CA SER A 97 2.67 11.36 12.00
C SER A 97 3.56 12.18 11.08
N LEU A 98 3.19 12.33 9.81
CA LEU A 98 3.89 13.20 8.85
C LEU A 98 3.57 14.68 9.08
N VAL A 99 2.29 15.01 9.33
CA VAL A 99 1.79 16.38 9.44
C VAL A 99 2.09 17.01 10.81
N THR A 100 2.03 16.22 11.89
CA THR A 100 2.25 16.71 13.27
C THR A 100 3.59 17.45 13.45
N PRO A 101 4.75 16.89 13.05
CA PRO A 101 6.05 17.53 13.25
C PRO A 101 6.32 18.72 12.32
N MET A 102 5.43 19.04 11.37
CA MET A 102 5.63 20.18 10.48
C MET A 102 5.56 21.51 11.24
N ARG A 103 6.63 22.30 11.13
CA ARG A 103 6.80 23.61 11.79
C ARG A 103 5.73 24.63 11.38
N SER A 104 5.41 24.71 10.09
CA SER A 104 4.36 25.61 9.57
C SER A 104 3.34 24.80 8.79
N LYS A 105 2.06 25.04 9.07
CA LYS A 105 0.92 24.35 8.44
C LYS A 105 0.15 25.26 7.47
N ARG A 106 0.67 26.46 7.18
CA ARG A 106 0.00 27.50 6.35
C ARG A 106 -0.41 26.99 4.97
N HIS A 107 0.43 26.18 4.33
CA HIS A 107 0.20 25.65 2.98
C HIS A 107 -0.07 24.14 2.97
N LEU A 108 -0.43 23.55 4.12
CA LEU A 108 -0.59 22.10 4.26
C LEU A 108 -1.59 21.53 3.22
N PHE A 109 -2.78 22.14 3.10
CA PHE A 109 -3.79 21.64 2.16
C PHE A 109 -3.36 21.74 0.70
N VAL A 110 -2.65 22.81 0.32
CA VAL A 110 -2.12 22.99 -1.03
C VAL A 110 -1.04 21.95 -1.32
N LEU A 111 -0.13 21.72 -0.37
CA LEU A 111 0.94 20.74 -0.51
C LEU A 111 0.37 19.32 -0.67
N VAL A 112 -0.56 18.93 0.19
CA VAL A 112 -1.23 17.61 0.10
C VAL A 112 -2.01 17.50 -1.20
N GLY A 113 -2.78 18.52 -1.60
CA GLY A 113 -3.52 18.51 -2.85
C GLY A 113 -2.61 18.37 -4.08
N ALA A 114 -1.50 19.09 -4.11
CA ALA A 114 -0.51 18.99 -5.18
C ALA A 114 0.13 17.59 -5.24
N ASP A 115 0.42 16.98 -4.10
CA ASP A 115 0.97 15.63 -4.02
C ASP A 115 -0.01 14.58 -4.59
N TYR A 116 -1.30 14.65 -4.21
CA TYR A 116 -2.32 13.76 -4.77
C TYR A 116 -2.51 13.94 -6.28
N LEU A 117 -2.47 15.18 -6.79
CA LEU A 117 -2.55 15.46 -8.23
C LEU A 117 -1.32 14.93 -8.99
N LEU A 118 -0.13 15.08 -8.40
CA LEU A 118 1.11 14.53 -8.96
C LEU A 118 1.03 13.00 -9.05
N ILE A 119 0.60 12.33 -7.97
CA ILE A 119 0.42 10.87 -7.93
C ILE A 119 -0.60 10.43 -8.98
N LEU A 120 -1.74 11.11 -9.08
CA LEU A 120 -2.76 10.82 -10.09
C LEU A 120 -2.21 10.94 -11.51
N GLY A 121 -1.51 12.03 -11.82
CA GLY A 121 -0.89 12.23 -13.12
C GLY A 121 0.13 11.15 -13.44
N PHE A 122 0.93 10.75 -12.45
CA PHE A 122 1.95 9.73 -12.59
C PHE A 122 1.36 8.33 -12.85
N TYR A 123 0.37 7.93 -12.07
CA TYR A 123 -0.33 6.65 -12.25
C TYR A 123 -1.08 6.59 -13.58
N THR A 124 -1.71 7.70 -13.96
CA THR A 124 -2.41 7.83 -15.23
C THR A 124 -1.42 7.69 -16.41
N LEU A 125 -0.29 8.38 -16.37
CA LEU A 125 0.75 8.28 -17.40
C LEU A 125 1.31 6.86 -17.52
N LEU A 126 1.62 6.21 -16.39
CA LEU A 126 2.12 4.83 -16.37
C LEU A 126 1.06 3.84 -16.92
N ALA A 127 -0.19 3.96 -16.48
CA ALA A 127 -1.27 3.08 -16.91
C ALA A 127 -1.59 3.24 -18.40
N PHE A 128 -1.72 4.48 -18.90
CA PHE A 128 -2.02 4.71 -20.30
C PHE A 128 -0.88 4.31 -21.23
N THR A 129 0.37 4.61 -20.88
CA THR A 129 1.51 4.15 -21.69
C THR A 129 1.59 2.62 -21.73
N GLY A 130 1.30 1.94 -20.61
CA GLY A 130 1.26 0.48 -20.55
C GLY A 130 0.13 -0.15 -21.36
N ILE A 131 -1.11 0.30 -21.17
CA ILE A 131 -2.31 -0.33 -21.75
C ILE A 131 -2.36 -0.24 -23.29
N PHE A 132 -1.76 0.80 -23.87
CA PHE A 132 -1.63 0.93 -25.32
C PHE A 132 -0.37 0.25 -25.88
N THR A 133 0.63 -0.04 -25.04
CA THR A 133 1.84 -0.73 -25.47
C THR A 133 1.61 -2.23 -25.59
N PHE A 134 1.09 -2.86 -24.53
CA PHE A 134 1.01 -4.31 -24.40
C PHE A 134 -0.39 -4.84 -24.73
N PRO A 135 -0.52 -5.99 -25.43
CA PRO A 135 -1.82 -6.59 -25.74
C PRO A 135 -2.48 -7.24 -24.52
N ARG A 136 -1.68 -7.70 -23.56
CA ARG A 136 -2.10 -8.23 -22.26
C ARG A 136 -1.12 -7.76 -21.20
N LEU A 137 -1.64 -7.35 -20.06
CA LEU A 137 -0.85 -6.92 -18.90
C LEU A 137 -0.84 -8.02 -17.84
N TYR A 138 0.32 -8.27 -17.25
CA TYR A 138 0.43 -9.05 -16.02
C TYR A 138 0.08 -8.22 -14.78
N ASP A 139 -0.44 -8.85 -13.74
CA ASP A 139 -0.83 -8.24 -12.46
C ASP A 139 0.27 -7.36 -11.86
N MET A 140 1.53 -7.83 -11.96
CA MET A 140 2.71 -7.01 -11.66
C MET A 140 3.25 -6.39 -12.95
N TYR A 141 3.08 -5.08 -13.07
CA TYR A 141 3.41 -4.35 -14.30
C TYR A 141 4.86 -4.54 -14.77
N THR A 142 5.81 -4.71 -13.86
CA THR A 142 7.23 -4.94 -14.17
C THR A 142 7.49 -6.22 -14.95
N LEU A 143 6.62 -7.23 -14.83
CA LEU A 143 6.76 -8.50 -15.56
C LEU A 143 6.59 -8.34 -17.07
N ASN A 144 5.94 -7.27 -17.53
CA ASN A 144 5.81 -6.95 -18.96
C ASN A 144 7.16 -6.56 -19.60
N PHE A 145 8.20 -6.32 -18.80
CA PHE A 145 9.54 -5.90 -19.24
C PHE A 145 10.61 -6.98 -19.00
N GLN A 146 10.21 -8.20 -18.66
CA GLN A 146 11.15 -9.29 -18.41
C GLN A 146 11.92 -9.70 -19.69
N PRO A 147 13.15 -10.23 -19.56
CA PRO A 147 13.89 -10.77 -20.70
C PRO A 147 13.06 -11.87 -21.40
N THR A 148 12.96 -11.79 -22.73
CA THR A 148 12.28 -12.81 -23.54
C THR A 148 13.33 -13.58 -24.34
N SER A 149 13.11 -14.88 -24.54
CA SER A 149 13.98 -15.77 -25.30
C SER A 149 14.05 -15.44 -26.80
N ASP A 150 13.09 -14.65 -27.31
CA ASP A 150 13.11 -14.04 -28.64
C ASP A 150 13.27 -12.50 -28.53
N PRO A 151 14.50 -11.97 -28.68
CA PRO A 151 14.77 -10.53 -28.61
C PRO A 151 14.18 -9.73 -29.78
N MET A 152 13.85 -10.37 -30.91
CA MET A 152 13.28 -9.68 -32.07
C MET A 152 11.76 -9.47 -31.96
N GLY A 153 11.10 -10.26 -31.12
CA GLY A 153 9.65 -10.17 -30.85
C GLY A 153 9.25 -9.19 -29.75
N THR A 154 10.20 -8.53 -29.07
CA THR A 154 9.87 -7.63 -27.95
C THR A 154 9.30 -6.29 -28.42
N ILE A 155 8.13 -5.92 -27.88
CA ILE A 155 7.42 -4.67 -28.21
C ILE A 155 8.25 -3.43 -27.81
N VAL A 156 8.84 -3.49 -26.63
CA VAL A 156 9.70 -2.44 -26.06
C VAL A 156 11.18 -2.70 -26.36
N PRO A 157 12.05 -1.67 -26.35
CA PRO A 157 13.48 -1.86 -26.55
C PRO A 157 14.10 -2.86 -25.57
N ALA A 158 14.72 -3.92 -26.10
CA ALA A 158 15.37 -4.96 -25.31
C ALA A 158 16.76 -4.51 -24.85
N ILE A 159 16.82 -3.88 -23.68
CA ILE A 159 18.08 -3.49 -23.02
C ILE A 159 18.29 -4.42 -21.81
N PRO A 160 19.20 -5.41 -21.87
CA PRO A 160 19.31 -6.47 -20.85
C PRO A 160 19.42 -5.93 -19.43
N PHE A 161 20.26 -4.92 -19.22
CA PHE A 161 20.43 -4.27 -17.92
C PHE A 161 19.10 -3.74 -17.35
N LEU A 162 18.30 -3.05 -18.17
CA LEU A 162 17.01 -2.49 -17.74
C LEU A 162 15.98 -3.60 -17.48
N GLN A 163 15.96 -4.67 -18.28
CA GLN A 163 15.05 -5.79 -18.09
C GLN A 163 15.31 -6.51 -16.76
N TYR A 164 16.57 -6.80 -16.44
CA TYR A 164 16.94 -7.39 -15.14
C TYR A 164 16.66 -6.42 -13.98
N PHE A 165 16.99 -5.14 -14.14
CA PHE A 165 16.70 -4.12 -13.14
C PHE A 165 15.20 -4.02 -12.81
N LEU A 166 14.34 -3.91 -13.83
CA LEU A 166 12.89 -3.84 -13.66
C LEU A 166 12.30 -5.12 -13.06
N SER A 167 12.86 -6.29 -13.40
CA SER A 167 12.43 -7.58 -12.85
C SER A 167 12.79 -7.72 -11.36
N LEU A 168 13.95 -7.20 -10.94
CA LEU A 168 14.41 -7.24 -9.53
C LEU A 168 13.89 -6.08 -8.68
N PHE A 169 13.44 -4.99 -9.30
CA PHE A 169 12.95 -3.80 -8.61
C PHE A 169 11.86 -4.10 -7.54
N PRO A 170 10.84 -4.94 -7.81
CA PRO A 170 9.88 -5.33 -6.78
C PRO A 170 10.55 -6.01 -5.59
N VAL A 171 11.56 -6.86 -5.82
CA VAL A 171 12.29 -7.55 -4.75
C VAL A 171 12.97 -6.54 -3.83
N PHE A 172 13.69 -5.56 -4.37
CA PHE A 172 14.36 -4.53 -3.57
C PHE A 172 13.37 -3.65 -2.77
N THR A 173 12.30 -3.22 -3.42
CA THR A 173 11.31 -2.34 -2.78
C THR A 173 10.51 -3.06 -1.70
N LEU A 174 10.11 -4.31 -1.93
CA LEU A 174 9.43 -5.15 -0.95
C LEU A 174 10.37 -5.53 0.20
N SER A 175 11.65 -5.81 -0.09
CA SER A 175 12.64 -6.14 0.94
C SER A 175 12.86 -5.01 1.94
N THR A 176 12.74 -3.76 1.48
CA THR A 176 12.77 -2.59 2.36
C THR A 176 11.43 -2.38 3.07
N SER A 177 10.33 -2.45 2.32
CA SER A 177 9.02 -2.05 2.84
C SER A 177 8.48 -3.04 3.87
N PHE A 178 8.72 -4.35 3.68
CA PHE A 178 8.21 -5.40 4.54
C PHE A 178 8.70 -5.26 6.00
N PRO A 179 10.02 -5.17 6.30
CA PRO A 179 10.48 -4.96 7.67
C PRO A 179 9.95 -3.68 8.31
N ILE A 180 9.86 -2.58 7.55
CA ILE A 180 9.39 -1.28 8.07
C ILE A 180 7.93 -1.37 8.49
N ILE A 181 7.08 -1.99 7.66
CA ILE A 181 5.65 -2.16 7.94
C ILE A 181 5.47 -3.15 9.10
N ALA A 182 6.20 -4.26 9.12
CA ALA A 182 6.11 -5.26 10.17
C ALA A 182 6.54 -4.70 11.55
N ILE A 183 7.62 -3.91 11.60
CA ILE A 183 8.06 -3.20 12.82
C ILE A 183 6.99 -2.20 13.28
N THR A 184 6.40 -1.44 12.36
CA THR A 184 5.32 -0.49 12.66
C THR A 184 4.10 -1.21 13.23
N LEU A 185 3.65 -2.30 12.61
CA LEU A 185 2.53 -3.11 13.10
C LEU A 185 2.83 -3.68 14.48
N ARG A 186 4.02 -4.27 14.69
CA ARG A 186 4.46 -4.75 16.00
C ARG A 186 4.40 -3.64 17.05
N ASN A 187 4.89 -2.45 16.74
CA ASN A 187 4.87 -1.32 17.69
C ASN A 187 3.44 -0.85 17.98
N ASN A 188 2.56 -0.86 16.98
CA ASN A 188 1.14 -0.54 17.16
C ASN A 188 0.44 -1.59 18.04
N LEU A 189 0.73 -2.88 17.85
CA LEU A 189 0.21 -3.96 18.70
C LEU A 189 0.69 -3.81 20.15
N LYS A 190 1.99 -3.53 20.36
CA LYS A 190 2.52 -3.21 21.69
C LYS A 190 1.78 -2.02 22.31
N ALA A 191 1.60 -0.94 21.55
CA ALA A 191 0.92 0.26 22.03
C ALA A 191 -0.57 0.02 22.31
N LEU A 192 -1.24 -0.91 21.61
CA LEU A 192 -2.64 -1.23 21.84
C LEU A 192 -2.82 -2.13 23.08
N PHE A 193 -1.99 -3.17 23.21
CA PHE A 193 -2.18 -4.21 24.22
C PHE A 193 -1.35 -4.03 25.51
N LEU A 194 -0.27 -3.24 25.47
CA LEU A 194 0.59 -3.02 26.65
C LEU A 194 0.50 -1.60 27.24
N ARG A 195 -0.15 -0.65 26.56
CA ARG A 195 -0.24 0.76 27.03
C ARG A 195 -1.38 1.01 28.03
N GLU A 196 -2.16 -0.01 28.35
CA GLU A 196 -3.26 0.10 29.31
C GLU A 196 -2.82 0.01 30.78
N GLU A 197 -1.51 -0.06 31.06
CA GLU A 197 -0.96 0.23 32.39
C GLU A 197 -0.66 1.73 32.54
N ARG A 198 -1.71 2.54 32.75
CA ARG A 198 -1.51 3.86 33.39
C ARG A 198 -1.26 3.63 34.88
N PRO A 199 -0.12 4.08 35.45
CA PRO A 199 0.10 4.07 36.89
C PRO A 199 -0.69 5.23 37.51
N SER A 200 -2.00 5.05 37.66
CA SER A 200 -2.79 5.87 38.54
C SER A 200 -2.77 5.19 39.91
N SER A 201 -1.97 5.75 40.82
CA SER A 201 -1.70 5.36 42.20
C SER A 201 -0.56 4.35 42.43
N ALA A 202 0.60 4.93 42.82
CA ALA A 202 1.55 4.44 43.81
C ALA A 202 1.81 2.92 43.89
N THR A 203 2.85 2.45 43.17
CA THR A 203 3.96 1.63 43.72
C THR A 203 5.00 1.35 42.62
N PRO A 204 6.27 1.76 42.78
CA PRO A 204 7.33 1.47 41.81
C PRO A 204 7.99 0.12 42.15
N SER A 205 7.28 -1.01 42.02
CA SER A 205 7.89 -2.32 42.26
C SER A 205 7.09 -3.49 41.69
N ALA A 206 6.99 -3.59 40.37
CA ALA A 206 6.75 -4.87 39.74
C ALA A 206 7.64 -4.94 38.49
N SER A 207 8.65 -5.81 38.52
CA SER A 207 9.36 -6.19 37.30
C SER A 207 8.33 -6.65 36.27
N PRO A 208 8.37 -6.21 35.00
CA PRO A 208 7.44 -6.68 33.99
C PRO A 208 7.45 -8.21 34.00
N GLY A 209 6.28 -8.80 34.27
CA GLY A 209 6.12 -10.24 34.43
C GLY A 209 6.70 -10.98 33.23
N VAL A 210 7.13 -12.23 33.42
CA VAL A 210 7.70 -13.06 32.34
C VAL A 210 6.78 -13.05 31.11
N LEU A 211 5.45 -13.08 31.32
CA LEU A 211 4.44 -12.94 30.27
C LEU A 211 4.57 -11.65 29.45
N HIS A 212 4.76 -10.49 30.09
CA HIS A 212 4.96 -9.21 29.40
C HIS A 212 6.18 -9.25 28.48
N LYS A 213 7.30 -9.80 28.97
CA LYS A 213 8.53 -9.95 28.18
C LYS A 213 8.36 -10.92 27.01
N VAL A 214 7.61 -12.01 27.20
CA VAL A 214 7.30 -12.98 26.13
C VAL A 214 6.40 -12.35 25.07
N LEU A 215 5.35 -11.64 25.49
CA LEU A 215 4.46 -10.91 24.59
C LEU A 215 5.23 -9.90 23.75
N GLU A 216 6.06 -9.09 24.42
CA GLU A 216 6.82 -8.03 23.79
C GLU A 216 7.86 -8.57 22.78
N ARG A 217 8.58 -9.62 23.15
CA ARG A 217 9.74 -10.10 22.41
C ARG A 217 9.43 -11.14 21.36
N PHE A 218 8.35 -11.91 21.51
CA PHE A 218 8.03 -13.01 20.60
C PHE A 218 6.64 -12.89 20.00
N VAL A 219 5.60 -12.65 20.80
CA VAL A 219 4.22 -12.70 20.32
C VAL A 219 3.92 -11.57 19.32
N PHE A 220 4.20 -10.30 19.66
CA PHE A 220 3.89 -9.21 18.73
C PHE A 220 4.71 -9.24 17.43
N PRO A 221 6.02 -9.53 17.42
CA PRO A 221 6.75 -9.73 16.17
C PRO A 221 6.16 -10.88 15.32
N LEU A 222 5.83 -12.01 15.93
CA LEU A 222 5.24 -13.15 15.22
C LEU A 222 3.86 -12.81 14.65
N LEU A 223 3.01 -12.12 15.41
CA LEU A 223 1.71 -11.64 14.93
C LEU A 223 1.83 -10.64 13.77
N ALA A 224 2.93 -9.89 13.68
CA ALA A 224 3.18 -8.99 12.56
C ALA A 224 3.66 -9.72 11.29
N ILE A 225 4.25 -10.91 11.43
CA ILE A 225 4.91 -11.65 10.34
C ILE A 225 4.07 -12.84 9.84
N LEU A 226 3.44 -13.60 10.74
CA LEU A 226 2.72 -14.82 10.40
C LEU A 226 1.54 -14.60 9.45
N PRO A 227 0.65 -13.60 9.65
CA PRO A 227 -0.47 -13.39 8.75
C PRO A 227 -0.08 -13.18 7.27
N PRO A 228 0.87 -12.28 6.92
CA PRO A 228 1.25 -12.11 5.51
C PRO A 228 1.92 -13.35 4.92
N ILE A 229 2.62 -14.17 5.73
CA ILE A 229 3.18 -15.45 5.25
C ILE A 229 2.07 -16.44 4.94
N LEU A 230 1.13 -16.63 5.85
CA LEU A 230 0.02 -17.56 5.65
C LEU A 230 -0.78 -17.19 4.39
N ILE A 231 -0.99 -15.89 4.18
CA ILE A 231 -1.64 -15.38 2.97
C ILE A 231 -0.79 -15.69 1.72
N ALA A 232 0.52 -15.46 1.76
CA ALA A 232 1.41 -15.77 0.63
C ALA A 232 1.41 -17.27 0.28
N PHE A 233 1.31 -18.17 1.27
CA PHE A 233 1.18 -19.61 1.00
C PHE A 233 -0.22 -20.01 0.50
N ALA A 234 -1.25 -19.21 0.78
CA ALA A 234 -2.63 -19.51 0.42
C ALA A 234 -3.01 -18.97 -0.97
N THR A 235 -2.47 -17.82 -1.40
CA THR A 235 -2.82 -17.20 -2.69
C THR A 235 -1.66 -16.43 -3.32
N GLU A 236 -1.52 -16.57 -4.64
CA GLU A 236 -0.56 -15.83 -5.47
C GLU A 236 -1.23 -14.66 -6.22
N ASN A 237 -2.56 -14.50 -6.11
CA ASN A 237 -3.32 -13.49 -6.85
C ASN A 237 -3.23 -12.11 -6.15
N VAL A 238 -2.31 -11.28 -6.64
CA VAL A 238 -2.05 -9.93 -6.10
C VAL A 238 -3.21 -8.99 -6.36
N GLU A 239 -3.86 -9.09 -7.52
CA GLU A 239 -5.02 -8.27 -7.89
C GLU A 239 -6.16 -8.46 -6.88
N PHE A 240 -6.49 -9.70 -6.56
CA PHE A 240 -7.49 -10.05 -5.55
C PHE A 240 -7.14 -9.53 -4.15
N LEU A 241 -5.88 -9.68 -3.74
CA LEU A 241 -5.41 -9.20 -2.43
C LEU A 241 -5.51 -7.68 -2.31
N VAL A 242 -5.09 -6.95 -3.34
CA VAL A 242 -5.21 -5.49 -3.40
C VAL A 242 -6.69 -5.06 -3.45
N GLY A 243 -7.52 -5.78 -4.20
CA GLY A 243 -8.96 -5.54 -4.26
C GLY A 243 -9.62 -5.63 -2.88
N ILE A 244 -9.37 -6.69 -2.12
CA ILE A 244 -9.91 -6.83 -0.75
C ILE A 244 -9.32 -5.78 0.20
N THR A 245 -8.00 -5.65 0.24
CA THR A 245 -7.34 -4.75 1.20
C THR A 245 -7.70 -3.28 0.95
N GLY A 246 -7.75 -2.85 -0.31
CA GLY A 246 -8.18 -1.51 -0.69
C GLY A 246 -9.65 -1.25 -0.38
N SER A 247 -10.52 -2.20 -0.71
CA SER A 247 -11.97 -1.96 -0.64
C SER A 247 -12.54 -2.03 0.77
N TYR A 248 -12.01 -2.90 1.63
CA TYR A 248 -12.50 -3.04 3.00
C TYR A 248 -11.64 -2.24 3.98
N ALA A 249 -10.36 -2.59 4.12
CA ALA A 249 -9.48 -1.93 5.08
C ALA A 249 -9.16 -0.49 4.65
N GLY A 250 -8.92 -0.27 3.36
CA GLY A 250 -8.70 1.06 2.80
C GLY A 250 -9.92 1.96 2.98
N ALA A 251 -11.13 1.51 2.62
CA ALA A 251 -12.35 2.30 2.84
C ALA A 251 -12.59 2.64 4.31
N PHE A 252 -12.29 1.70 5.23
CA PHE A 252 -12.40 1.97 6.66
C PHE A 252 -11.43 3.06 7.12
N ILE A 253 -10.15 2.95 6.77
CA ILE A 253 -9.09 3.89 7.19
C ILE A 253 -9.22 5.25 6.49
N GLN A 254 -9.63 5.27 5.23
CA GLN A 254 -9.67 6.46 4.38
C GLN A 254 -10.99 7.22 4.48
N TYR A 255 -12.12 6.54 4.74
CA TYR A 255 -13.44 7.18 4.76
C TYR A 255 -14.08 7.14 6.15
N ILE A 256 -14.25 5.95 6.73
CA ILE A 256 -15.03 5.78 7.97
C ILE A 256 -14.36 6.45 9.17
N VAL A 257 -13.07 6.15 9.41
CA VAL A 257 -12.33 6.70 10.56
C VAL A 257 -12.24 8.23 10.50
N PRO A 258 -11.85 8.88 9.38
CA PRO A 258 -11.81 10.33 9.30
C PRO A 258 -13.17 10.99 9.52
N VAL A 259 -14.26 10.42 8.99
CA VAL A 259 -15.62 10.95 9.22
C VAL A 259 -16.00 10.88 10.69
N ALA A 260 -15.78 9.74 11.35
CA ALA A 260 -16.06 9.58 12.76
C ALA A 260 -15.27 10.57 13.62
N LEU A 261 -13.97 10.73 13.34
CA LEU A 261 -13.12 11.70 14.03
C LEU A 261 -13.61 13.14 13.84
N VAL A 262 -13.96 13.53 12.61
CA VAL A 262 -14.48 14.88 12.32
C VAL A 262 -15.84 15.11 12.99
N TYR A 263 -16.72 14.11 13.01
CA TYR A 263 -18.01 14.20 13.69
C TYR A 263 -17.82 14.43 15.20
N CYS A 264 -17.04 13.58 15.87
CA CYS A 264 -16.75 13.72 17.30
C CYS A 264 -16.06 15.05 17.61
N ALA A 265 -15.08 15.46 16.79
CA ALA A 265 -14.38 16.73 16.98
C ALA A 265 -15.29 17.95 16.82
N ARG A 266 -16.24 17.92 15.87
CA ARG A 266 -17.22 19.01 15.69
C ARG A 266 -18.13 19.14 16.91
N ASN A 267 -18.60 18.03 17.47
CA ASN A 267 -19.43 18.04 18.67
C ASN A 267 -18.66 18.56 19.89
N GLN A 268 -17.42 18.09 20.09
CA GLN A 268 -16.56 18.57 21.19
C GLN A 268 -16.24 20.06 21.08
N VAL A 269 -15.97 20.56 19.86
CA VAL A 269 -15.71 21.99 19.63
C VAL A 269 -16.97 22.82 19.87
N PHE A 270 -18.14 22.33 19.47
CA PHE A 270 -19.41 23.00 19.73
C PHE A 270 -19.73 23.09 21.22
N GLU A 271 -19.51 22.01 21.97
CA GLU A 271 -19.67 21.98 23.43
C GLU A 271 -18.67 22.90 24.14
N ALA A 272 -17.42 22.95 23.68
CA ALA A 272 -16.35 23.72 24.33
C ALA A 272 -16.40 25.24 24.03
N LEU A 273 -16.75 25.64 22.81
CA LEU A 273 -16.73 27.05 22.40
C LEU A 273 -18.07 27.78 22.60
N GLY A 274 -19.18 27.06 22.71
CA GLY A 274 -20.52 27.63 22.84
C GLY A 274 -21.05 28.28 21.54
N LEU A 275 -22.29 28.76 21.58
CA LEU A 275 -22.97 29.39 20.44
C LEU A 275 -22.32 30.74 20.08
N GLY A 276 -21.91 30.90 18.82
CA GLY A 276 -21.49 32.19 18.25
C GLY A 276 -19.98 32.38 18.07
N VAL A 277 -19.12 31.50 18.61
CA VAL A 277 -17.67 31.58 18.40
C VAL A 277 -17.26 30.89 17.10
N ARG A 278 -16.65 31.65 16.19
CA ARG A 278 -16.22 31.13 14.89
C ARG A 278 -14.87 30.42 15.00
N ASN A 279 -14.85 29.11 14.76
CA ASN A 279 -13.62 28.32 14.71
C ASN A 279 -12.71 28.79 13.56
N GLN A 280 -11.57 29.40 13.90
CA GLN A 280 -10.58 29.90 12.93
C GLN A 280 -9.85 28.78 12.16
N HIS A 281 -9.86 27.56 12.70
CA HIS A 281 -9.28 26.37 12.09
C HIS A 281 -10.33 25.49 11.38
N ALA A 282 -11.53 26.02 11.13
CA ALA A 282 -12.57 25.29 10.42
C ALA A 282 -12.12 24.93 9.00
N SER A 283 -12.35 23.66 8.63
CA SER A 283 -12.14 23.17 7.28
C SER A 283 -13.08 23.86 6.27
N PRO A 284 -12.67 24.03 5.00
CA PRO A 284 -13.59 24.44 3.93
C PRO A 284 -14.80 23.51 3.79
N PHE A 285 -14.67 22.24 4.17
CA PHE A 285 -15.74 21.23 4.16
C PHE A 285 -16.61 21.24 5.43
N ARG A 286 -16.96 22.43 5.93
CA ARG A 286 -17.66 22.64 7.22
C ARG A 286 -19.07 22.03 7.30
N HIS A 287 -19.77 21.90 6.17
CA HIS A 287 -21.16 21.45 6.16
C HIS A 287 -21.29 19.96 6.56
N GLY A 288 -22.38 19.60 7.25
CA GLY A 288 -22.65 18.21 7.66
C GLY A 288 -22.87 17.27 6.46
N ALA A 289 -23.36 17.80 5.33
CA ALA A 289 -23.55 17.03 4.09
C ALA A 289 -22.28 16.31 3.62
N TRP A 290 -21.09 16.85 3.89
CA TRP A 290 -19.83 16.19 3.54
C TRP A 290 -19.61 14.89 4.30
N LEU A 291 -20.05 14.82 5.57
CA LEU A 291 -19.95 13.58 6.36
C LEU A 291 -20.86 12.51 5.77
N VAL A 292 -22.10 12.88 5.46
CA VAL A 292 -23.08 11.98 4.82
C VAL A 292 -22.57 11.51 3.46
N PHE A 293 -22.06 12.43 2.64
CA PHE A 293 -21.49 12.10 1.33
C PHE A 293 -20.36 11.07 1.42
N VAL A 294 -19.39 11.26 2.32
CA VAL A 294 -18.26 10.33 2.48
C VAL A 294 -18.73 8.97 2.99
N LEU A 295 -19.73 8.92 3.88
CA LEU A 295 -20.32 7.65 4.34
C LEU A 295 -21.06 6.91 3.21
N LEU A 296 -21.88 7.62 2.44
CA LEU A 296 -22.57 7.05 1.27
C LEU A 296 -21.56 6.54 0.23
N TRP A 297 -20.49 7.30 0.01
CA TRP A 297 -19.39 6.89 -0.87
C TRP A 297 -18.71 5.62 -0.37
N ALA A 298 -18.39 5.54 0.92
CA ALA A 298 -17.79 4.35 1.53
C ALA A 298 -18.70 3.12 1.38
N VAL A 299 -20.00 3.25 1.65
CA VAL A 299 -20.99 2.18 1.45
C VAL A 299 -21.03 1.75 -0.01
N THR A 300 -21.01 2.71 -0.94
CA THR A 300 -21.01 2.42 -2.38
C THR A 300 -19.77 1.63 -2.78
N CYS A 301 -18.57 2.09 -2.42
CA CYS A 301 -17.32 1.40 -2.74
C CYS A 301 -17.28 -0.03 -2.20
N VAL A 302 -17.68 -0.23 -0.93
CA VAL A 302 -17.72 -1.57 -0.32
C VAL A 302 -18.75 -2.45 -1.05
N THR A 303 -19.95 -1.93 -1.30
CA THR A 303 -21.02 -2.70 -1.95
C THR A 303 -20.62 -3.15 -3.35
N PHE A 304 -20.06 -2.26 -4.17
CA PHE A 304 -19.61 -2.60 -5.53
C PHE A 304 -18.60 -3.75 -5.52
N VAL A 305 -17.62 -3.69 -4.62
CA VAL A 305 -16.57 -4.72 -4.53
C VAL A 305 -17.11 -6.02 -3.95
N THR A 306 -17.97 -5.95 -2.93
CA THR A 306 -18.62 -7.13 -2.35
C THR A 306 -19.44 -7.85 -3.42
N VAL A 307 -20.28 -7.14 -4.17
CA VAL A 307 -21.07 -7.69 -5.27
C VAL A 307 -20.17 -8.35 -6.31
N ASN A 308 -19.07 -7.70 -6.70
CA ASN A 308 -18.12 -8.28 -7.64
C ASN A 308 -17.50 -9.59 -7.15
N HIS A 309 -17.11 -9.68 -5.88
CA HIS A 309 -16.56 -10.92 -5.32
C HIS A 309 -17.56 -12.08 -5.27
N PHE A 310 -18.85 -11.78 -5.10
CA PHE A 310 -19.90 -12.80 -5.12
C PHE A 310 -20.27 -13.21 -6.55
N LEU A 311 -20.38 -12.24 -7.47
CA LEU A 311 -20.74 -12.51 -8.86
C LEU A 311 -19.60 -13.14 -9.67
N ALA A 312 -18.34 -12.76 -9.43
CA ALA A 312 -17.18 -13.34 -10.12
C ALA A 312 -16.86 -14.80 -9.69
N LYS A 313 -17.57 -15.33 -8.68
CA LYS A 313 -17.49 -16.74 -8.25
C LYS A 313 -18.58 -17.63 -8.86
N VAL A 314 -19.48 -17.07 -9.68
CA VAL A 314 -20.50 -17.78 -10.47
C VAL A 314 -20.10 -17.71 -11.93
#